data_AF-A0A439U1B7-F1
#
_entry.id   AF-A0A439U1B7-F1
#
_cell.length_a   1.000
_cell.length_b   1.000
_cell.length_c   1.000
_cell.angle_alpha   90.00
_cell.angle_beta   90.00
_cell.angle_gamma   90.00
#
_symmetry.space_group_name_H-M   'P 1'
#
loop_
_entity.id
_entity.type
_entity.pdbx_description
1 polymer ?
#
loop_
_entity_poly.entity_id
_entity_poly.type
_entity_poly.pdbx_seq_one_letter_code
_entity_poly.pdbx_strand_id
1 'polypeptide(L)'
;MDIIGTLLSLLGMGRDHANRVNDRRAEVARLNAESAAEFGRSLDILRAGRLGLLRRCAIEHPENPELAGEWRKMLDLQEDDILKVIKMTDDLSQKITASGWGSNWELALQKAYEMRGTASRSAPFIEGILRQCEAVLDGAGRLTRL
;
A
#
# COMPACT_ATOMS: atom_id res chain seq x y z
N MET A 1 4.20 34.76 -43.78
CA MET A 1 3.86 33.99 -42.56
C MET A 1 2.81 34.77 -41.80
N ASP A 2 1.65 34.16 -41.55
CA ASP A 2 0.57 34.76 -40.78
C ASP A 2 0.85 34.62 -39.28
N ILE A 3 1.21 35.73 -38.63
CA ILE A 3 1.60 35.81 -37.21
C ILE A 3 0.42 35.39 -36.31
N ILE A 4 -0.82 35.65 -36.72
CA ILE A 4 -2.02 35.28 -35.97
C ILE A 4 -2.20 33.76 -35.99
N GLY A 5 -1.98 33.10 -37.14
CA GLY A 5 -1.98 31.63 -37.26
C GLY A 5 -0.94 30.93 -36.37
N THR A 6 0.27 31.51 -36.24
CA THR A 6 1.33 30.99 -35.35
C THR A 6 0.94 31.11 -33.87
N LEU A 7 0.37 32.25 -33.45
CA LEU A 7 -0.05 32.47 -32.07
C LEU A 7 -1.22 31.55 -31.66
N LEU A 8 -2.21 31.37 -32.55
CA LEU A 8 -3.33 30.45 -32.30
C LEU A 8 -2.85 28.99 -32.22
N SER A 9 -1.88 28.59 -33.03
CA SER A 9 -1.29 27.24 -32.97
C SER A 9 -0.51 27.00 -31.67
N LEU A 10 0.24 28.00 -31.18
CA LEU A 10 0.94 27.94 -29.89
C LEU A 10 -0.04 27.89 -28.70
N LEU A 11 -1.13 28.67 -28.76
CA LEU A 11 -2.19 28.63 -27.76
C LEU A 11 -2.91 27.27 -27.74
N GLY A 12 -3.17 26.69 -28.92
CA GLY A 12 -3.73 25.33 -29.06
C GLY A 12 -2.83 24.27 -28.44
N MET A 13 -1.53 24.26 -28.79
CA MET A 13 -0.55 23.36 -28.19
C MET A 13 -0.42 23.53 -26.66
N GLY A 14 -0.46 24.76 -26.17
CA GLY A 14 -0.42 25.05 -24.73
C GLY A 14 -1.64 24.49 -23.99
N ARG A 15 -2.83 24.65 -24.57
CA ARG A 15 -4.08 24.09 -24.02
C ARG A 15 -4.07 22.57 -24.00
N ASP A 16 -3.64 21.93 -25.08
CA ASP A 16 -3.56 20.47 -25.17
C ASP A 16 -2.54 19.90 -24.18
N HIS A 17 -1.40 20.58 -24.02
CA HIS A 17 -0.39 20.20 -23.03
C HIS A 17 -0.93 20.29 -21.61
N ALA A 18 -1.59 21.41 -21.26
CA ALA A 18 -2.19 21.60 -19.94
C ALA A 18 -3.27 20.55 -19.62
N ASN A 19 -4.12 20.23 -20.59
CA ASN A 19 -5.14 19.18 -20.44
C ASN A 19 -4.51 17.82 -20.16
N ARG A 20 -3.50 17.40 -20.94
CA ARG A 20 -2.82 16.10 -20.72
C ARG A 20 -2.11 16.02 -19.36
N VAL A 21 -1.54 17.13 -18.89
CA VAL A 21 -0.93 17.20 -17.55
C VAL A 21 -2.00 17.05 -16.47
N ASN A 22 -3.16 17.69 -16.65
CA ASN A 22 -4.28 17.59 -15.72
C ASN A 22 -4.85 16.16 -15.65
N ASP A 23 -5.02 15.50 -16.80
CA ASP A 23 -5.51 14.11 -16.86
C ASP A 23 -4.57 13.15 -16.15
N ARG A 24 -3.25 13.25 -16.42
CA ARG A 24 -2.25 12.42 -15.71
C ARG A 24 -2.23 12.69 -14.22
N ARG A 25 -2.33 13.95 -13.81
CA ARG A 25 -2.37 14.33 -12.40
C ARG A 25 -3.57 13.72 -11.69
N ALA A 26 -4.75 13.78 -12.31
CA ALA A 26 -5.97 13.18 -11.78
C ALA A 26 -5.82 11.65 -11.67
N GLU A 27 -5.23 11.01 -12.67
CA GLU A 27 -5.03 9.56 -12.66
C GLU A 27 -4.01 9.11 -11.60
N VAL A 28 -2.90 9.84 -11.44
CA VAL A 28 -1.93 9.60 -10.36
C VAL A 28 -2.61 9.74 -8.99
N ALA A 29 -3.47 10.75 -8.80
CA ALA A 29 -4.23 10.93 -7.57
C ALA A 29 -5.18 9.76 -7.29
N ARG A 30 -5.91 9.30 -8.32
CA ARG A 30 -6.80 8.14 -8.23
C ARG A 30 -6.03 6.87 -7.83
N LEU A 31 -4.96 6.54 -8.55
CA LEU A 31 -4.13 5.36 -8.28
C LEU A 31 -3.49 5.39 -6.88
N ASN A 32 -3.07 6.58 -6.43
CA ASN A 32 -2.52 6.75 -5.08
C ASN A 32 -3.58 6.51 -4.00
N ALA A 33 -4.78 7.07 -4.17
CA ALA A 33 -5.90 6.86 -3.23
C ALA A 33 -6.31 5.38 -3.15
N GLU A 34 -6.39 4.69 -4.30
CA GLU A 34 -6.66 3.25 -4.34
C GLU A 34 -5.56 2.44 -3.66
N SER A 35 -4.29 2.81 -3.87
CA SER A 35 -3.17 2.16 -3.22
C SER A 35 -3.25 2.33 -1.70
N ALA A 36 -3.52 3.54 -1.23
CA ALA A 36 -3.70 3.84 0.21
C ALA A 36 -4.83 3.01 0.82
N ALA A 37 -5.97 2.90 0.13
CA ALA A 37 -7.11 2.11 0.61
C ALA A 37 -6.77 0.62 0.75
N GLU A 38 -6.03 0.04 -0.19
CA GLU A 38 -5.63 -1.37 -0.15
C GLU A 38 -4.60 -1.62 0.97
N PHE A 39 -3.63 -0.73 1.17
CA PHE A 39 -2.71 -0.83 2.31
C PHE A 39 -3.42 -0.64 3.65
N GLY A 40 -4.41 0.25 3.72
CA GLY A 40 -5.29 0.39 4.89
C GLY A 40 -6.03 -0.91 5.18
N ARG A 41 -6.60 -1.54 4.16
CA ARG A 41 -7.23 -2.86 4.30
C ARG A 41 -6.26 -3.92 4.81
N SER A 42 -5.03 -3.97 4.29
CA SER A 42 -4.01 -4.90 4.79
C SER A 42 -3.71 -4.69 6.28
N LEU A 43 -3.62 -3.43 6.71
CA LEU A 43 -3.40 -3.08 8.11
C LEU A 43 -4.56 -3.55 9.00
N ASP A 44 -5.80 -3.36 8.55
CA ASP A 44 -6.98 -3.79 9.28
C ASP A 44 -7.03 -5.31 9.43
N ILE A 45 -6.72 -6.06 8.36
CA ILE A 45 -6.62 -7.53 8.39
C ILE A 45 -5.56 -7.96 9.40
N LEU A 46 -4.36 -7.37 9.33
CA LEU A 46 -3.26 -7.69 10.24
C LEU A 46 -3.66 -7.48 11.70
N ARG A 47 -4.23 -6.31 12.02
CA ARG A 47 -4.65 -5.96 13.38
C ARG A 47 -5.77 -6.86 13.90
N ALA A 48 -6.73 -7.21 13.04
CA ALA A 48 -7.83 -8.10 13.40
C ALA A 48 -7.34 -9.52 13.74
N GLY A 49 -6.43 -10.08 12.94
CA GLY A 49 -5.90 -11.43 13.15
C GLY A 49 -4.89 -11.53 14.30
N ARG A 50 -4.10 -10.48 14.52
CA ARG A 50 -2.95 -10.49 15.45
C ARG A 50 -3.32 -10.85 16.89
N LEU A 51 -4.35 -10.24 17.46
CA LEU A 51 -4.67 -10.42 18.88
C LEU A 51 -5.11 -11.85 19.20
N GLY A 52 -5.97 -12.43 18.35
CA GLY A 52 -6.41 -13.81 18.50
C GLY A 52 -5.25 -14.78 18.40
N LEU A 53 -4.38 -14.56 17.42
CA LEU A 53 -3.24 -15.41 17.12
C LEU A 53 -2.20 -15.42 18.25
N LEU A 54 -1.80 -14.25 18.75
CA LEU A 54 -0.84 -14.15 19.86
C LEU A 54 -1.41 -14.72 21.16
N ARG A 55 -2.71 -14.52 21.41
CA ARG A 55 -3.37 -15.10 22.59
C ARG A 55 -3.40 -16.63 22.51
N ARG A 56 -3.75 -17.19 21.36
CA ARG A 56 -3.72 -18.65 21.15
C ARG A 56 -2.32 -19.21 21.30
N CYS A 57 -1.32 -18.57 20.70
CA CYS A 57 0.08 -18.97 20.85
C CYS A 57 0.51 -19.06 22.34
N ALA A 58 0.15 -18.07 23.15
CA ALA A 58 0.49 -18.08 24.58
C ALA A 58 -0.25 -19.17 25.38
N ILE A 59 -1.44 -19.60 24.94
CA ILE A 59 -2.24 -20.64 25.60
C ILE A 59 -1.80 -22.04 25.17
N GLU A 60 -1.54 -22.23 23.88
CA GLU A 60 -1.22 -23.53 23.27
C GLU A 60 0.27 -23.92 23.47
N HIS A 61 1.15 -22.93 23.70
CA HIS A 61 2.59 -23.13 23.89
C HIS A 61 3.15 -22.44 25.15
N PRO A 62 2.63 -22.74 26.36
CA PRO A 62 3.11 -22.14 27.60
C PRO A 62 4.59 -22.45 27.90
N GLU A 63 5.10 -23.56 27.38
CA GLU A 63 6.50 -23.99 27.49
C GLU A 63 7.46 -23.19 26.61
N ASN A 64 6.96 -22.48 25.60
CA ASN A 64 7.76 -21.68 24.69
C ASN A 64 7.23 -20.23 24.62
N PRO A 65 7.42 -19.44 25.70
CA PRO A 65 6.98 -18.04 25.73
C PRO A 65 7.72 -17.16 24.71
N GLU A 66 8.91 -17.58 24.26
CA GLU A 66 9.68 -16.86 23.24
C GLU A 66 9.00 -16.86 21.88
N LEU A 67 8.31 -17.96 21.52
CA LEU A 67 7.57 -18.08 20.26
C LEU A 67 6.53 -16.96 20.07
N ALA A 68 5.75 -16.67 21.12
CA ALA A 68 4.78 -15.58 21.09
C ALA A 68 5.47 -14.20 20.96
N GLY A 69 6.68 -14.06 21.51
CA GLY A 69 7.51 -12.87 21.37
C GLY A 69 8.07 -12.68 19.96
N GLU A 70 8.55 -13.75 19.34
CA GLU A 70 9.05 -13.74 17.95
C GLU A 70 7.93 -13.44 16.95
N TRP A 71 6.77 -14.07 17.11
CA TRP A 71 5.61 -13.81 16.26
C TRP A 71 5.12 -12.37 16.43
N ARG A 72 5.13 -11.85 17.66
CA ARG A 72 4.83 -10.44 17.91
C ARG A 72 5.76 -9.53 17.12
N LYS A 73 7.08 -9.75 17.19
CA LYS A 73 8.08 -8.96 16.46
C LYS A 73 7.88 -9.04 14.95
N MET A 74 7.60 -10.23 14.41
CA MET A 74 7.34 -10.43 12.99
C MET A 74 6.10 -9.65 12.54
N LEU A 75 5.00 -9.73 13.29
CA LEU A 75 3.77 -9.00 12.98
C LEU A 75 3.93 -7.48 13.15
N ASP A 76 4.72 -7.03 14.13
CA ASP A 76 5.09 -5.61 14.30
C ASP A 76 5.86 -5.10 13.07
N LEU A 77 6.80 -5.89 12.54
CA LEU A 77 7.54 -5.51 11.34
C LEU A 77 6.62 -5.34 10.12
N GLN A 78 5.63 -6.25 9.96
CA GLN A 78 4.64 -6.12 8.88
C GLN A 78 3.76 -4.87 9.06
N GLU A 79 3.35 -4.57 10.29
CA GLU A 79 2.59 -3.37 10.61
C GLU A 79 3.38 -2.10 10.29
N ASP A 80 4.64 -2.03 10.73
CA ASP A 80 5.54 -0.91 10.46
C ASP A 80 5.76 -0.68 8.96
N ASP A 81 5.94 -1.76 8.19
CA ASP A 81 6.14 -1.66 6.75
C ASP A 81 4.88 -1.18 6.02
N ILE A 82 3.70 -1.65 6.41
CA ILE A 82 2.43 -1.14 5.88
C ILE A 82 2.25 0.35 6.22
N LEU A 83 2.51 0.75 7.47
CA LEU A 83 2.40 2.14 7.92
C LEU A 83 3.37 3.07 7.18
N LYS A 84 4.61 2.63 6.92
CA LYS A 84 5.56 3.40 6.09
C LYS A 84 4.99 3.66 4.70
N VAL A 85 4.36 2.66 4.08
CA VAL A 85 3.80 2.81 2.73
C VAL A 85 2.56 3.71 2.73
N ILE A 86 1.69 3.60 3.74
CA ILE A 86 0.56 4.54 3.91
C ILE A 86 1.09 5.98 4.02
N LYS A 87 2.11 6.22 4.85
CA LYS A 87 2.74 7.53 4.93
C LYS A 87 3.29 8.00 3.58
N MET A 88 3.92 7.11 2.81
CA MET A 88 4.37 7.45 1.45
C MET A 88 3.20 7.85 0.52
N THR A 89 2.02 7.22 0.65
CA THR A 89 0.83 7.63 -0.11
C THR A 89 0.32 9.02 0.31
N ASP A 90 0.36 9.35 1.60
CA ASP A 90 -0.01 10.68 2.08
C ASP A 90 0.96 11.76 1.61
N ASP A 91 2.26 11.50 1.70
CA ASP A 91 3.30 12.38 1.18
C ASP A 91 3.15 12.60 -0.34
N LEU A 92 2.77 11.56 -1.08
CA LEU A 92 2.50 11.67 -2.51
C LEU A 92 1.25 12.50 -2.79
N SER A 93 0.18 12.36 -2.01
CA SER A 93 -1.03 13.20 -2.11
C SER A 93 -0.69 14.69 -1.95
N GLN A 94 0.12 15.03 -0.94
CA GLN A 94 0.57 16.40 -0.73
C GLN A 94 1.35 16.94 -1.95
N LYS A 95 2.28 16.14 -2.49
CA LYS A 95 3.07 16.51 -3.69
C LYS A 95 2.21 16.67 -4.94
N ILE A 96 1.19 15.82 -5.11
CA ILE A 96 0.23 15.95 -6.22
C ILE A 96 -0.53 17.28 -6.11
N THR A 97 -0.94 17.69 -4.90
CA THR A 97 -1.72 18.93 -4.69
C THR A 97 -0.87 20.20 -4.80
N ALA A 98 0.43 20.14 -4.48
CA ALA A 98 1.32 21.29 -4.54
C ALA A 98 1.45 21.87 -5.96
N SER A 99 1.04 23.13 -6.13
CA SER A 99 1.20 23.92 -7.34
C SER A 99 2.69 24.25 -7.55
N GLY A 100 3.38 23.39 -8.30
CA GLY A 100 4.82 23.51 -8.52
C GLY A 100 5.55 22.18 -8.69
N TRP A 101 4.84 21.04 -8.67
CA TRP A 101 5.46 19.77 -9.04
C TRP A 101 5.83 19.80 -10.54
N GLY A 102 7.01 20.35 -10.84
CA GLY A 102 7.64 20.42 -12.17
C GLY A 102 8.07 19.06 -12.66
N SER A 103 7.15 18.10 -12.64
CA SER A 103 7.42 16.68 -12.75
C SER A 103 7.11 16.13 -14.13
N ASN A 104 7.91 15.14 -14.50
CA ASN A 104 7.58 14.20 -15.56
C ASN A 104 6.39 13.36 -15.10
N TRP A 105 5.17 13.86 -15.39
CA TRP A 105 3.92 13.20 -15.02
C TRP A 105 3.77 11.79 -15.62
N GLU A 106 4.48 11.48 -16.70
CA GLU A 106 4.52 10.12 -17.27
C GLU A 106 5.24 9.17 -16.32
N LEU A 107 6.40 9.57 -15.80
CA LEU A 107 7.14 8.78 -14.81
C LEU A 107 6.37 8.64 -13.50
N ALA A 108 5.68 9.71 -13.07
CA ALA A 108 4.81 9.66 -11.89
C ALA A 108 3.66 8.65 -12.08
N LEU A 109 3.04 8.65 -13.26
CA LEU A 109 1.99 7.72 -13.62
C LEU A 109 2.48 6.27 -13.66
N GLN A 110 3.63 6.00 -14.28
CA GLN A 110 4.23 4.66 -14.28
C GLN A 110 4.46 4.15 -12.85
N LYS A 111 5.05 4.97 -11.99
CA LYS A 111 5.28 4.61 -10.58
C LYS A 111 3.98 4.38 -9.82
N ALA A 112 2.93 5.17 -10.10
CA ALA A 112 1.62 4.98 -9.49
C ALA A 112 0.99 3.63 -9.89
N TYR A 113 1.15 3.19 -11.14
CA TYR A 113 0.72 1.86 -11.57
C TYR A 113 1.50 0.73 -10.89
N GLU A 114 2.83 0.86 -10.79
CA GLU A 114 3.68 -0.11 -10.08
C GLU A 114 3.28 -0.22 -8.60
N MET A 115 3.00 0.92 -7.96
CA MET A 115 2.53 0.98 -6.59
C MET A 115 1.16 0.34 -6.44
N ARG A 116 0.21 0.62 -7.35
CA ARG A 116 -1.13 0.01 -7.34
C ARG A 116 -1.08 -1.51 -7.46
N GLY A 117 -0.20 -2.02 -8.33
CA GLY A 117 0.04 -3.46 -8.47
C GLY A 117 0.65 -4.09 -7.22
N THR A 118 1.49 -3.35 -6.50
CA THR A 118 2.02 -3.80 -5.20
C THR A 118 0.92 -3.79 -4.13
N ALA A 119 0.11 -2.74 -4.09
CA ALA A 119 -0.98 -2.58 -3.15
C ALA A 119 -2.03 -3.70 -3.28
N SER A 120 -2.40 -4.08 -4.51
CA SER A 120 -3.37 -5.17 -4.74
C SER A 120 -2.91 -6.53 -4.20
N ARG A 121 -1.61 -6.74 -3.99
CA ARG A 121 -1.05 -7.98 -3.45
C ARG A 121 -0.86 -7.95 -1.94
N SER A 122 -0.96 -6.79 -1.32
CA SER A 122 -0.65 -6.62 0.11
C SER A 122 -1.64 -7.37 1.01
N ALA A 123 -2.95 -7.21 0.80
CA ALA A 123 -3.95 -7.86 1.64
C ALA A 123 -3.87 -9.40 1.54
N PRO A 124 -3.84 -10.02 0.35
CA PRO A 124 -3.63 -11.47 0.22
C PRO A 124 -2.33 -11.97 0.87
N PHE A 125 -1.26 -11.19 0.81
CA PHE A 125 0.00 -11.52 1.45
C PHE A 125 -0.12 -11.58 2.98
N ILE A 126 -0.73 -10.55 3.59
CA ILE A 126 -0.99 -10.52 5.04
C ILE A 126 -1.91 -11.65 5.49
N GLU A 127 -2.99 -11.92 4.74
CA GLU A 127 -3.84 -13.08 5.00
C GLU A 127 -3.05 -14.39 4.94
N GLY A 128 -2.11 -14.52 4.00
CA GLY A 128 -1.22 -15.66 3.87
C GLY A 128 -0.35 -15.86 5.12
N ILE A 129 0.27 -14.79 5.64
CA ILE A 129 1.06 -14.85 6.88
C ILE A 129 0.19 -15.32 8.05
N LEU A 130 -0.98 -14.71 8.23
CA LEU A 130 -1.88 -15.06 9.33
C LEU A 130 -2.32 -16.53 9.25
N ARG A 131 -2.72 -17.01 8.06
CA ARG A 131 -3.09 -18.42 7.85
C ARG A 131 -1.93 -19.39 8.12
N GLN A 132 -0.71 -19.02 7.77
CA GLN A 132 0.46 -19.86 8.07
C GLN A 132 0.69 -19.98 9.58
N CYS A 133 0.60 -18.87 10.30
CA CYS A 133 0.69 -18.87 11.75
C CYS A 133 -0.46 -19.68 12.40
N GLU A 134 -1.69 -19.53 11.92
CA GLU A 134 -2.84 -20.35 12.37
C GLU A 134 -2.62 -21.84 12.11
N ALA A 135 -2.10 -22.21 10.95
CA ALA A 135 -1.82 -23.61 10.62
C ALA A 135 -0.76 -24.23 11.53
N VAL A 136 0.24 -23.45 11.98
CA VAL A 136 1.23 -23.91 12.96
C VAL A 136 0.55 -24.22 14.31
N LEU A 137 -0.33 -23.34 14.78
CA LEU A 137 -1.10 -23.56 16.01
C LEU A 137 -2.02 -24.79 15.90
N ASP A 138 -2.76 -24.91 14.80
CA ASP A 138 -3.65 -26.04 14.56
C ASP A 138 -2.90 -27.37 14.36
N GLY A 139 -1.66 -27.32 13.86
CA GLY A 139 -0.77 -28.48 13.77
C GLY A 139 -0.26 -28.91 15.14
N ALA A 140 0.15 -27.96 15.98
CA ALA A 140 0.63 -28.20 17.34
C ALA A 140 -0.47 -28.74 18.27
N GLY A 141 -1.68 -28.18 18.21
CA GLY A 141 -2.82 -28.63 19.03
C GLY A 141 -3.31 -30.05 18.76
N ARG A 142 -2.88 -30.68 17.65
CA ARG A 142 -3.16 -32.09 17.33
C ARG A 142 -2.15 -33.06 17.94
N LEU A 143 -0.91 -32.63 18.22
CA LEU A 143 0.13 -33.47 18.80
C LEU A 143 0.07 -33.55 20.33
N THR A 144 -0.48 -32.54 21.00
CA THR A 144 -0.63 -32.50 22.48
C THR A 144 -1.88 -33.21 23.01
N ARG A 145 -2.76 -33.73 22.13
CA ARG A 145 -3.98 -34.48 22.49
C ARG A 145 -3.90 -36.00 22.24
N LEU A 146 -2.72 -36.51 21.89
CA LEU A 146 -2.40 -37.94 21.80
C LEU A 146 -1.51 -38.34 22.98
#